data_AF-A0A955ZM72-F1
#
_entry.id   AF-A0A955ZM72-F1
#
_cell.length_a   1.000
_cell.length_b   1.000
_cell.length_c   1.000
_cell.angle_alpha   90.00
_cell.angle_beta   90.00
_cell.angle_gamma   90.00
#
_symmetry.space_group_name_H-M   'P 1'
#
loop_
_entity.id
_entity.type
_entity.pdbx_description
1 polymer ?
#
loop_
_entity_poly.entity_id
_entity_poly.type
_entity_poly.pdbx_seq_one_letter_code
_entity_poly.pdbx_strand_id
1 'polypeptide(L)'
;MRSMLMALMGLAALACDPKPPEATVPDPPASSDPTPPPPTASTPAEAEAGPAPSAMEKTLFVKETQADCEGEGPRKCLQVRDSADGEWTLLYSRIKGFDYQEGFAYELRVRVSSDAHPPADGSSVRYELVKIVSQEKK
;
A
#
# COMPACT_ATOMS: atom_id res chain seq x y z
N MET A 1 20.82 -43.81 52.73
CA MET A 1 22.03 -42.97 52.63
C MET A 1 22.22 -42.53 51.20
N ARG A 2 22.56 -41.24 51.02
CA ARG A 2 23.17 -40.53 49.87
C ARG A 2 22.55 -39.12 49.85
N SER A 3 22.95 -38.27 50.82
CA SER A 3 24.00 -37.25 50.66
C SER A 3 23.79 -36.46 49.37
N MET A 4 23.16 -35.28 49.46
CA MET A 4 23.84 -33.98 49.66
C MET A 4 24.93 -33.73 48.61
N LEU A 5 24.65 -32.83 47.66
CA LEU A 5 25.58 -31.73 47.37
C LEU A 5 24.86 -30.55 46.69
N MET A 6 24.79 -29.46 47.44
CA MET A 6 24.58 -28.10 46.98
C MET A 6 25.77 -27.67 46.09
N ALA A 7 25.49 -27.13 44.91
CA ALA A 7 26.41 -26.30 44.14
C ALA A 7 25.56 -25.18 43.53
N LEU A 8 25.58 -23.98 44.10
CA LEU A 8 26.58 -22.90 43.98
C LEU A 8 26.02 -21.80 43.06
N MET A 9 25.82 -20.66 43.69
CA MET A 9 25.57 -19.36 43.07
C MET A 9 26.52 -19.11 41.90
N GLY A 10 25.96 -18.55 40.82
CA GLY A 10 26.69 -17.80 39.81
C GLY A 10 25.96 -16.51 39.54
N LEU A 11 26.22 -15.49 40.36
CA LEU A 11 25.75 -14.13 40.18
C LEU A 11 26.22 -13.58 38.82
N ALA A 12 25.27 -13.02 38.09
CA ALA A 12 25.55 -12.10 37.00
C ALA A 12 26.30 -10.87 37.53
N ALA A 13 27.50 -10.62 36.99
CA ALA A 13 28.15 -9.32 37.06
C ALA A 13 29.05 -9.19 35.82
N LEU A 14 28.43 -8.96 34.66
CA LEU A 14 29.18 -8.37 33.55
C LEU A 14 29.47 -6.92 33.91
N ALA A 15 30.77 -6.63 33.92
CA ALA A 15 31.36 -5.37 34.26
C ALA A 15 30.75 -4.18 33.49
N CYS A 16 30.62 -3.05 34.20
CA CYS A 16 30.40 -1.74 33.61
C CYS A 16 31.47 -1.45 32.55
N ASP A 17 31.04 -1.27 31.31
CA ASP A 17 31.84 -0.70 30.24
C ASP A 17 31.95 0.84 30.46
N PRO A 18 33.15 1.43 30.38
CA PRO A 18 33.35 2.85 30.60
C PRO A 18 32.74 3.67 29.45
N LYS A 19 31.74 4.51 29.77
CA LYS A 19 31.14 5.50 28.86
C LYS A 19 32.25 6.33 28.18
N PRO A 20 32.36 6.35 26.84
CA PRO A 20 33.32 7.20 26.15
C PRO A 20 32.96 8.68 26.32
N PRO A 21 33.96 9.58 26.33
CA PRO A 21 33.74 11.00 26.48
C PRO A 21 32.93 11.55 25.30
N GLU A 22 31.90 12.29 25.66
CA GLU A 22 30.99 13.01 24.77
C GLU A 22 31.81 13.92 23.85
N ALA A 23 31.99 13.51 22.60
CA ALA A 23 32.52 14.37 21.57
C ALA A 23 31.43 15.40 21.26
N THR A 24 31.66 16.65 21.67
CA THR A 24 30.98 17.82 21.12
C THR A 24 31.10 17.76 19.60
N VAL A 25 30.00 17.39 18.96
CA VAL A 25 29.81 17.60 17.52
C VAL A 25 29.35 19.05 17.41
N PRO A 26 30.11 19.96 16.77
CA PRO A 26 29.58 21.28 16.48
C PRO A 26 28.39 21.13 15.53
N ASP A 27 27.27 21.75 15.88
CA ASP A 27 26.07 21.84 15.05
C ASP A 27 26.45 22.21 13.59
N PRO A 28 25.92 21.50 12.58
CA PRO A 28 26.06 21.94 11.20
C PRO A 28 25.37 23.30 11.03
N PRO A 29 25.96 24.26 10.32
CA PRO A 29 25.29 25.53 10.04
C PRO A 29 24.01 25.25 9.27
N ALA A 30 22.92 25.86 9.75
CA ALA A 30 21.59 25.81 9.18
C ALA A 30 21.64 25.91 7.65
N SER A 31 21.34 24.79 6.97
CA SER A 31 20.98 24.80 5.55
C SER A 31 19.75 25.68 5.39
N SER A 32 19.99 26.88 4.89
CA SER A 32 18.95 27.74 4.35
C SER A 32 18.54 27.18 2.99
N ASP A 33 17.74 26.12 3.01
CA ASP A 33 17.08 25.62 1.81
C ASP A 33 15.77 26.41 1.62
N PRO A 34 15.58 27.18 0.53
CA PRO A 34 14.33 27.86 0.29
C PRO A 34 13.23 26.82 0.05
N THR A 35 12.26 26.79 0.96
CA THR A 35 11.03 26.02 0.80
C THR A 35 10.44 26.26 -0.59
N PRO A 36 10.22 25.23 -1.43
CA PRO A 36 9.47 25.43 -2.67
C PRO A 36 8.07 25.91 -2.30
N PRO A 37 7.48 26.86 -3.06
CA PRO A 37 6.12 27.30 -2.78
C PRO A 37 5.15 26.10 -2.82
N PRO A 38 4.07 26.12 -2.02
CA PRO A 38 3.03 25.11 -2.13
C PRO A 38 2.49 25.07 -3.56
N PRO A 39 2.12 23.90 -4.11
CA PRO A 39 1.38 23.87 -5.35
C PRO A 39 0.05 24.61 -5.12
N THR A 40 -0.05 25.79 -5.72
CA THR A 40 -1.23 26.63 -5.71
C THR A 40 -2.45 25.82 -6.15
N ALA A 41 -3.54 25.98 -5.42
CA ALA A 41 -4.81 25.33 -5.68
C ALA A 41 -5.35 25.55 -7.12
N SER A 42 -6.19 24.61 -7.52
CA SER A 42 -7.28 24.77 -8.50
C SER A 42 -6.90 24.73 -9.98
N THR A 43 -7.16 23.58 -10.59
CA THR A 43 -7.89 23.52 -11.86
C THR A 43 -8.89 22.37 -11.79
N PRO A 44 -10.21 22.65 -11.84
CA PRO A 44 -11.19 21.65 -12.25
C PRO A 44 -11.04 21.44 -13.76
N ALA A 45 -10.32 20.41 -14.17
CA ALA A 45 -10.36 19.94 -15.55
C ALA A 45 -11.49 18.90 -15.66
N GLU A 46 -12.71 19.43 -15.64
CA GLU A 46 -13.85 18.73 -16.22
C GLU A 46 -13.66 18.72 -17.75
N ALA A 47 -13.85 17.53 -18.33
CA ALA A 47 -14.10 17.26 -19.74
C ALA A 47 -13.15 17.88 -20.77
N GLU A 48 -12.17 17.09 -21.21
CA GLU A 48 -11.92 16.92 -22.64
C GLU A 48 -11.70 15.42 -22.89
N ALA A 49 -12.74 14.76 -23.41
CA ALA A 49 -12.68 13.39 -23.90
C ALA A 49 -11.84 13.33 -25.19
N GLY A 50 -10.53 13.50 -25.05
CA GLY A 50 -9.55 13.11 -26.06
C GLY A 50 -9.31 11.59 -25.99
N PRO A 51 -9.02 10.93 -27.12
CA PRO A 51 -8.79 9.49 -27.12
C PRO A 51 -7.53 9.17 -26.30
N ALA A 52 -7.72 8.57 -25.13
CA ALA A 52 -6.64 8.13 -24.26
C ALA A 52 -5.71 7.17 -25.03
N PRO A 53 -4.38 7.41 -25.06
CA PRO A 53 -3.46 6.47 -25.69
C PRO A 53 -3.40 5.20 -24.83
N SER A 54 -3.99 4.12 -25.35
CA SER A 54 -4.00 2.75 -24.81
C SER A 54 -4.82 2.53 -23.53
N ALA A 55 -6.11 2.87 -23.58
CA ALA A 55 -7.09 2.35 -22.63
C ALA A 55 -7.72 1.03 -23.16
N MET A 56 -7.71 -0.04 -22.37
CA MET A 56 -8.32 -1.33 -22.69
C MET A 56 -9.42 -1.68 -21.69
N GLU A 57 -10.57 -2.16 -22.17
CA GLU A 57 -11.65 -2.62 -21.30
C GLU A 57 -11.55 -4.12 -21.04
N LYS A 58 -11.70 -4.55 -19.79
CA LYS A 58 -11.72 -5.96 -19.39
C LYS A 58 -12.79 -6.25 -18.35
N THR A 59 -13.10 -7.54 -18.18
CA THR A 59 -13.88 -8.00 -17.03
C THR A 59 -12.93 -8.19 -15.85
N LEU A 60 -13.35 -7.74 -14.67
CA LEU A 60 -12.63 -7.91 -13.42
C LEU A 60 -13.61 -8.43 -12.38
N PHE A 61 -13.29 -9.56 -11.76
CA PHE A 61 -14.09 -10.10 -10.66
C PHE A 61 -13.50 -9.63 -9.34
N VAL A 62 -14.35 -9.19 -8.40
CA VAL A 62 -13.97 -8.72 -7.07
C VAL A 62 -14.62 -9.62 -6.02
N LYS A 63 -13.83 -10.09 -5.06
CA LYS A 63 -14.28 -10.97 -3.98
C LYS A 63 -15.08 -10.20 -2.92
N GLU A 64 -15.89 -10.91 -2.14
CA GLU A 64 -16.68 -10.40 -1.01
C GLU A 64 -15.88 -10.03 0.25
N THR A 65 -14.58 -10.32 0.25
CA THR A 65 -13.65 -10.00 1.33
C THR A 65 -12.44 -9.24 0.80
N GLN A 66 -11.91 -8.36 1.64
CA GLN A 66 -10.60 -7.75 1.43
C GLN A 66 -9.53 -8.51 2.20
N ALA A 67 -8.30 -8.47 1.71
CA ALA A 67 -7.14 -9.06 2.40
C ALA A 67 -6.16 -7.96 2.80
N ASP A 68 -5.27 -8.25 3.75
CA ASP A 68 -4.16 -7.34 4.05
C ASP A 68 -3.24 -7.24 2.84
N CYS A 69 -2.94 -6.01 2.42
CA CYS A 69 -1.97 -5.77 1.37
C CYS A 69 -0.56 -6.12 1.84
N GLU A 70 0.29 -6.57 0.94
CA GLU A 70 1.72 -6.73 1.22
C GLU A 70 2.43 -5.36 1.09
N GLY A 71 3.45 -5.10 1.92
CA GLY A 71 4.28 -3.88 1.81
C GLY A 71 4.07 -2.83 2.92
N GLU A 72 4.24 -1.55 2.57
CA GLU A 72 4.47 -0.45 3.51
C GLU A 72 3.21 0.00 4.27
N GLY A 73 2.79 -0.83 5.23
CA GLY A 73 1.87 -0.47 6.29
C GLY A 73 0.53 -1.22 6.25
N PRO A 74 -0.18 -1.26 7.39
CA PRO A 74 -1.45 -1.97 7.50
C PRO A 74 -2.52 -1.28 6.64
N ARG A 75 -2.92 -1.96 5.56
CA ARG A 75 -4.06 -1.55 4.73
C ARG A 75 -4.73 -2.76 4.08
N LYS A 76 -6.01 -2.60 3.75
CA LYS A 76 -6.81 -3.62 3.05
C LYS A 76 -6.77 -3.42 1.53
N CYS A 77 -6.67 -4.53 0.80
CA CYS A 77 -6.68 -4.62 -0.66
C CYS A 77 -7.90 -5.40 -1.14
N LEU A 78 -8.41 -5.01 -2.30
CA LEU A 78 -9.40 -5.84 -2.99
C LEU A 78 -8.72 -7.12 -3.47
N GLN A 79 -9.42 -8.25 -3.35
CA GLN A 79 -9.02 -9.49 -4.00
C GLN A 79 -9.73 -9.54 -5.36
N VAL A 80 -8.95 -9.63 -6.44
CA VAL A 80 -9.46 -9.59 -7.81
C VAL A 80 -8.92 -10.73 -8.68
N ARG A 81 -9.65 -11.07 -9.74
CA ARG A 81 -9.20 -12.00 -10.78
C ARG A 81 -9.73 -11.56 -12.15
N ASP A 82 -9.01 -11.89 -13.20
CA ASP A 82 -9.34 -11.50 -14.59
C ASP A 82 -10.26 -12.49 -15.31
N SER A 83 -10.46 -13.69 -14.75
CA SER A 83 -11.34 -14.74 -15.30
C SER A 83 -12.10 -15.46 -14.18
N ALA A 84 -13.21 -16.10 -14.53
CA ALA A 84 -14.06 -16.82 -13.56
C ALA A 84 -13.38 -18.03 -12.89
N ASP A 85 -12.31 -18.54 -13.49
CA ASP A 85 -11.54 -19.68 -12.98
C ASP A 85 -10.10 -19.28 -12.61
N GLY A 86 -9.78 -17.99 -12.69
CA GLY A 86 -8.46 -17.45 -12.38
C GLY A 86 -8.18 -17.39 -10.87
N GLU A 87 -6.89 -17.29 -10.55
CA GLU A 87 -6.43 -17.12 -9.18
C GLU A 87 -6.73 -15.70 -8.65
N TRP A 88 -7.02 -15.62 -7.36
CA TRP A 88 -7.21 -14.35 -6.67
C TRP A 88 -5.86 -13.65 -6.47
N THR A 89 -5.83 -12.38 -6.82
CA THR A 89 -4.67 -11.49 -6.68
C THR A 89 -5.05 -10.24 -5.89
N LEU A 90 -4.09 -9.58 -5.26
CA LEU A 90 -4.34 -8.34 -4.55
C LEU A 90 -4.29 -7.16 -5.52
N LEU A 91 -5.37 -6.40 -5.58
CA LEU A 91 -5.40 -5.12 -6.28
C LEU A 91 -5.01 -4.01 -5.30
N TYR A 92 -3.82 -3.45 -5.54
CA TYR A 92 -3.26 -2.38 -4.72
C TYR A 92 -3.85 -1.01 -5.06
N SER A 93 -4.31 -0.82 -6.30
CA SER A 93 -4.93 0.41 -6.79
C SER A 93 -6.42 0.47 -6.48
N ARG A 94 -6.97 1.68 -6.37
CA ARG A 94 -8.43 1.87 -6.36
C ARG A 94 -9.01 1.78 -7.78
N ILE A 95 -10.25 1.34 -7.88
CA ILE A 95 -11.04 1.41 -9.10
C ILE A 95 -11.86 2.69 -9.01
N LYS A 96 -11.55 3.69 -9.86
CA LYS A 96 -12.27 4.96 -9.87
C LYS A 96 -13.75 4.73 -10.21
N GLY A 97 -14.65 5.30 -9.42
CA GLY A 97 -16.10 5.16 -9.61
C GLY A 97 -16.70 3.85 -9.06
N PHE A 98 -15.90 2.98 -8.44
CA PHE A 98 -16.39 1.78 -7.77
C PHE A 98 -16.30 1.93 -6.25
N ASP A 99 -17.42 1.74 -5.58
CA ASP A 99 -17.52 1.69 -4.13
C ASP A 99 -17.73 0.23 -3.71
N TYR A 100 -16.75 -0.31 -2.97
CA TYR A 100 -16.77 -1.68 -2.52
C TYR A 100 -17.59 -1.81 -1.24
N GLN A 101 -18.56 -2.73 -1.25
CA GLN A 101 -19.30 -3.13 -0.05
C GLN A 101 -18.91 -4.54 0.38
N GLU A 102 -18.58 -4.70 1.66
CA GLU A 102 -18.24 -5.98 2.25
C GLU A 102 -19.41 -6.97 2.20
N GLY A 103 -19.11 -8.25 1.98
CA GLY A 103 -20.12 -9.30 1.84
C GLY A 103 -20.75 -9.38 0.44
N PHE A 104 -20.24 -8.62 -0.54
CA PHE A 104 -20.68 -8.71 -1.93
C PHE A 104 -19.53 -9.09 -2.86
N ALA A 105 -19.77 -10.08 -3.73
CA ALA A 105 -18.91 -10.37 -4.86
C ALA A 105 -19.41 -9.63 -6.09
N TYR A 106 -18.49 -9.17 -6.94
CA TYR A 106 -18.79 -8.37 -8.11
C TYR A 106 -18.18 -8.95 -9.38
N GLU A 107 -18.89 -8.80 -10.48
CA GLU A 107 -18.32 -8.82 -11.83
C GLU A 107 -18.39 -7.41 -12.39
N LEU A 108 -17.22 -6.83 -12.71
CA LEU A 108 -17.10 -5.46 -13.19
C LEU A 108 -16.61 -5.46 -14.63
N ARG A 109 -17.08 -4.51 -15.43
CA ARG A 109 -16.31 -4.03 -16.59
C ARG A 109 -15.53 -2.81 -16.17
N VAL A 110 -14.23 -2.87 -16.38
CA VAL A 110 -13.29 -1.80 -16.04
C VAL A 110 -12.52 -1.39 -17.29
N ARG A 111 -12.21 -0.10 -17.36
CA ARG A 111 -11.25 0.46 -18.30
C ARG A 111 -9.90 0.55 -17.60
N VAL A 112 -8.88 0.00 -18.24
CA VAL A 112 -7.50 -0.03 -17.75
C VAL A 112 -6.67 0.86 -18.66
N SER A 113 -5.97 1.83 -18.09
CA SER A 113 -5.07 2.71 -18.84
C SER A 113 -3.72 2.79 -18.15
N SER A 114 -2.64 2.93 -18.90
CA SER A 114 -1.33 3.25 -18.34
C SER A 114 -1.16 4.76 -18.16
N ASP A 115 -0.48 5.14 -17.09
CA ASP A 115 0.03 6.49 -16.85
C ASP A 115 1.49 6.59 -17.30
N ALA A 116 1.76 7.52 -18.21
CA ALA A 116 3.12 7.77 -18.70
C ALA A 116 4.03 8.45 -17.66
N HIS A 117 3.43 9.12 -16.67
CA HIS A 117 4.14 9.82 -15.59
C HIS A 117 3.55 9.42 -14.23
N PRO A 118 3.73 8.16 -13.80
CA PRO A 118 3.25 7.73 -12.49
C PRO A 118 4.00 8.47 -11.37
N PRO A 119 3.40 8.64 -10.19
CA PRO A 119 4.14 9.00 -8.97
C PRO A 119 5.30 8.02 -8.75
N ALA A 120 6.38 8.46 -8.12
CA ALA A 120 7.57 7.63 -7.87
C ALA A 120 7.24 6.26 -7.22
N ASP A 121 6.23 6.23 -6.35
CA ASP A 121 5.80 5.02 -5.61
C ASP A 121 4.40 4.52 -6.03
N GLY A 122 3.87 5.04 -7.15
CA GLY A 122 2.52 4.76 -7.63
C GLY A 122 2.49 3.73 -8.75
N SER A 123 1.41 2.93 -8.81
CA SER A 123 1.18 2.09 -9.98
C SER A 123 1.01 2.96 -11.23
N SER A 124 1.67 2.57 -12.32
CA SER A 124 1.42 3.14 -13.64
C SER A 124 0.11 2.65 -14.25
N VAL A 125 -0.68 1.83 -13.55
CA VAL A 125 -1.95 1.28 -14.05
C VAL A 125 -3.13 1.90 -13.31
N ARG A 126 -4.05 2.50 -14.08
CA ARG A 126 -5.32 3.02 -13.58
C ARG A 126 -6.48 2.13 -13.96
N TYR A 127 -7.43 2.00 -13.04
CA TYR A 127 -8.69 1.29 -13.22
C TYR A 127 -9.85 2.27 -13.06
N GLU A 128 -10.76 2.30 -14.04
CA GLU A 128 -11.99 3.08 -13.99
C GLU A 128 -13.18 2.14 -14.22
N LEU A 129 -14.22 2.26 -13.39
CA LEU A 129 -15.43 1.48 -13.53
C LEU A 129 -16.18 1.94 -14.79
N VAL A 130 -16.44 1.00 -15.69
CA VAL A 130 -17.32 1.22 -16.85
C VAL A 130 -18.74 0.81 -16.49
N LYS A 131 -18.92 -0.39 -15.91
CA LYS A 131 -20.21 -0.86 -15.38
C LYS A 131 -20.05 -2.00 -14.38
N ILE A 132 -21.02 -2.14 -13.50
CA ILE A 132 -21.22 -3.36 -12.68
C ILE A 132 -22.05 -4.33 -13.53
N VAL A 133 -21.50 -5.51 -13.81
CA VAL A 133 -22.19 -6.58 -14.57
C VAL A 133 -23.04 -7.43 -13.64
N SER A 134 -22.49 -7.77 -12.47
CA SER A 134 -23.19 -8.53 -11.43
C SER A 134 -22.73 -8.07 -10.05
N GLN A 135 -23.65 -8.13 -9.08
CA GLN A 135 -23.41 -7.90 -7.66
C GLN A 135 -24.21 -8.95 -6.89
N GLU A 136 -23.51 -9.80 -6.14
CA GLU A 136 -24.12 -10.90 -5.40
C GLU A 136 -23.70 -10.84 -3.94
N LYS A 137 -24.68 -10.91 -3.02
CA LYS A 137 -24.40 -11.05 -1.60
C LYS A 137 -23.89 -12.48 -1.32
N LYS A 138 -22.82 -12.60 -0.56
CA LYS A 138 -22.19 -13.86 -0.15
C LYS A 138 -22.35 -14.09 1.36
#